data_AF-A0A804K9W0-F1
#
_entry.id   AF-A0A804K9W0-F1
#
_cell.length_a   1.000
_cell.length_b   1.000
_cell.length_c   1.000
_cell.angle_alpha   90.00
_cell.angle_beta   90.00
_cell.angle_gamma   90.00
#
_symmetry.space_group_name_H-M   'P 1'
#
loop_
_entity.id
_entity.type
_entity.pdbx_description
1 polymer ?
#
loop_
_entity_poly.entity_id
_entity_poly.type
_entity_poly.pdbx_seq_one_letter_code
_entity_poly.pdbx_strand_id
1 'polypeptide(L)'
;MAKSPWISFLMSCWGKSVKSSSARRRELRSSSNSGISDSFRAPFSPEDLSLTLAGSNLFAFTIAELKAVTRNFSMTNFVGSGGFGPVYKGYIDEKLRPGLKAQYVAVKSLDLDGSQGHREWLAEVIFLGQLRHPNLVKLVGYCCEDEHRMLVYEFMPGGSLESHIFKSLLASLPWSTRLKIAVGAAKGLAFLHEAEKPVIYRDFKASNILLESVNFFDFERVKTKKSFCPHQCKLTSSHDDDLVSQDYTAKLSDFGLAKDGPQGDNTHVTTRVMGTHGYAAPEYVLTGHLTAKSDVYSFGVVLLELLTGRRCVDKNRPNRQKNLVDWARPYLNNADKLSRVMDPSLDGLYSTKGAQRAAAIAHKCLSQAPKSRPDMRSVVESLEPLLSLNDVPVGPFVYVAPTERISEKKEKLQEMEEKKMEMETEEKNHHNRDERHKQRFPNSVIHSEITLHRDGNNLYRNSHVRRTVRQNQERGA
;
A
#
# COMPACT_ATOMS: atom_id res chain seq x y z
N MET A 1 58.42 -20.31 -28.99
CA MET A 1 58.70 -20.70 -30.40
C MET A 1 57.52 -21.55 -30.84
N ALA A 2 56.73 -21.14 -31.84
CA ALA A 2 57.00 -21.23 -33.28
C ALA A 2 56.95 -22.69 -33.78
N LYS A 3 56.13 -23.08 -34.76
CA LYS A 3 55.16 -22.35 -35.61
C LYS A 3 53.98 -23.29 -36.00
N SER A 4 52.96 -22.73 -36.64
CA SER A 4 51.94 -23.40 -37.49
C SER A 4 52.61 -23.84 -38.84
N PRO A 5 52.00 -23.97 -40.06
CA PRO A 5 50.67 -23.56 -40.58
C PRO A 5 50.02 -24.44 -41.70
N TRP A 6 48.96 -23.88 -42.32
CA TRP A 6 48.29 -24.21 -43.61
C TRP A 6 47.25 -25.36 -43.65
N ILE A 7 46.23 -25.40 -44.54
CA ILE A 7 45.26 -24.43 -45.14
C ILE A 7 44.74 -24.97 -46.48
N SER A 8 43.40 -25.00 -46.66
CA SER A 8 42.58 -24.92 -47.90
C SER A 8 42.89 -25.76 -49.16
N PHE A 9 41.87 -26.44 -49.69
CA PHE A 9 41.18 -26.17 -50.99
C PHE A 9 39.95 -27.12 -51.07
N LEU A 10 38.68 -26.77 -51.33
CA LEU A 10 37.98 -25.95 -52.35
C LEU A 10 37.49 -26.74 -53.60
N MET A 11 36.17 -26.94 -53.64
CA MET A 11 35.24 -26.81 -54.80
C MET A 11 35.12 -27.88 -55.91
N SER A 12 33.87 -27.93 -56.43
CA SER A 12 33.32 -28.54 -57.66
C SER A 12 33.40 -30.07 -57.83
N CYS A 13 32.29 -30.83 -57.93
CA CYS A 13 31.03 -30.72 -58.71
C CYS A 13 31.11 -31.29 -60.14
N TRP A 14 30.41 -32.41 -60.36
CA TRP A 14 29.85 -32.79 -61.67
C TRP A 14 28.55 -33.58 -61.46
N GLY A 15 27.64 -33.60 -62.44
CA GLY A 15 26.37 -34.32 -62.34
C GLY A 15 25.55 -34.36 -63.63
N LYS A 16 24.41 -35.06 -63.58
CA LYS A 16 23.27 -35.14 -64.53
C LYS A 16 22.07 -35.68 -63.71
N SER A 17 20.87 -35.07 -63.72
CA SER A 17 19.81 -35.16 -64.75
C SER A 17 19.38 -36.61 -65.08
N VAL A 18 18.11 -37.02 -65.10
CA VAL A 18 16.78 -36.38 -64.82
C VAL A 18 15.72 -37.56 -64.73
N LYS A 19 14.43 -37.54 -64.31
CA LYS A 19 13.33 -36.55 -64.23
C LYS A 19 12.24 -36.94 -63.18
N SER A 20 11.75 -35.96 -62.42
CA SER A 20 10.33 -35.67 -62.07
C SER A 20 9.27 -36.79 -61.84
N SER A 21 8.76 -36.88 -60.59
CA SER A 21 7.31 -36.95 -60.30
C SER A 21 6.98 -36.30 -58.94
N SER A 22 5.73 -35.85 -58.75
CA SER A 22 5.36 -34.80 -57.78
C SER A 22 5.04 -35.24 -56.33
N ALA A 23 5.52 -34.45 -55.35
CA ALA A 23 4.86 -34.29 -54.05
C ALA A 23 5.15 -32.87 -53.48
N ARG A 24 4.12 -32.09 -53.11
CA ARG A 24 4.30 -30.74 -52.52
C ARG A 24 4.73 -30.85 -51.06
N ARG A 25 5.94 -30.38 -50.73
CA ARG A 25 6.39 -30.18 -49.34
C ARG A 25 6.08 -28.75 -48.88
N ARG A 26 5.60 -28.58 -47.64
CA ARG A 26 5.31 -27.25 -47.06
C ARG A 26 6.62 -26.55 -46.71
N GLU A 27 6.74 -25.26 -47.05
CA GLU A 27 7.82 -24.41 -46.54
C GLU A 27 7.59 -24.10 -45.06
N LEU A 28 8.56 -24.41 -44.21
CA LEU A 28 8.66 -23.88 -42.86
C LEU A 28 9.41 -22.55 -42.94
N ARG A 29 8.65 -21.43 -43.00
CA ARG A 29 9.24 -20.10 -42.82
C ARG A 29 9.63 -19.92 -41.36
N SER A 30 10.92 -19.79 -41.07
CA SER A 30 11.43 -19.44 -39.75
C SER A 30 11.20 -17.95 -39.48
N SER A 31 10.10 -17.61 -38.79
CA SER A 31 9.89 -16.25 -38.28
C SER A 31 10.88 -15.96 -37.15
N SER A 32 11.72 -14.93 -37.33
CA SER A 32 12.68 -14.47 -36.33
C SER A 32 11.96 -13.95 -35.08
N ASN A 33 11.97 -14.72 -34.00
CA ASN A 33 11.20 -14.43 -32.80
C ASN A 33 11.93 -13.45 -31.85
N SER A 34 11.97 -12.16 -32.20
CA SER A 34 12.64 -11.11 -31.42
C SER A 34 11.77 -10.58 -30.26
N GLY A 35 11.27 -11.49 -29.41
CA GLY A 35 10.55 -11.16 -28.19
C GLY A 35 11.51 -10.93 -27.02
N ILE A 36 11.68 -9.68 -26.58
CA ILE A 36 12.60 -9.27 -25.49
C ILE A 36 12.40 -10.09 -24.20
N SER A 37 11.17 -10.56 -23.93
CA SER A 37 10.79 -11.23 -22.68
C SER A 37 11.03 -12.73 -22.60
N ASP A 38 11.61 -13.38 -23.64
CA ASP A 38 12.16 -14.74 -23.53
C ASP A 38 13.68 -14.73 -23.24
N SER A 39 14.33 -13.57 -23.37
CA SER A 39 15.77 -13.36 -23.14
C SER A 39 16.18 -13.34 -21.66
N PHE A 40 15.24 -13.33 -20.69
CA PHE A 40 15.48 -13.28 -19.24
C PHE A 40 16.18 -14.52 -18.64
N ARG A 41 16.88 -15.31 -19.46
CA ARG A 41 17.67 -16.49 -19.06
C ARG A 41 19.18 -16.22 -19.03
N ALA A 42 19.63 -15.13 -19.64
CA ALA A 42 20.98 -14.59 -19.43
C ALA A 42 20.95 -13.46 -18.39
N PRO A 43 22.03 -13.24 -17.62
CA PRO A 43 22.17 -12.01 -16.84
C PRO A 43 22.34 -10.83 -17.82
N PHE A 44 21.44 -9.84 -17.75
CA PHE A 44 21.57 -8.59 -18.51
C PHE A 44 22.78 -7.83 -17.99
N SER A 45 23.62 -7.32 -18.90
CA SER A 45 24.75 -6.48 -18.51
C SER A 45 24.32 -5.03 -18.20
N PRO A 46 25.16 -4.24 -17.50
CA PRO A 46 24.91 -2.80 -17.33
C PRO A 46 24.80 -2.04 -18.66
N GLU A 47 25.49 -2.53 -19.70
CA GLU A 47 25.43 -2.00 -21.07
C GLU A 47 24.09 -2.34 -21.75
N ASP A 48 23.61 -3.59 -21.65
CA ASP A 48 22.27 -3.99 -22.14
C ASP A 48 21.16 -3.13 -21.49
N LEU A 49 21.29 -2.88 -20.19
CA LEU A 49 20.38 -2.03 -19.44
C LEU A 49 20.46 -0.57 -19.91
N SER A 50 21.66 -0.06 -20.16
CA SER A 50 21.89 1.30 -20.67
C SER A 50 21.31 1.50 -22.07
N LEU A 51 21.37 0.48 -22.93
CA LEU A 51 20.72 0.47 -24.24
C LEU A 51 19.18 0.41 -24.11
N THR A 52 18.66 -0.46 -23.25
CA THR A 52 17.21 -0.63 -23.00
C THR A 52 16.58 0.61 -22.34
N LEU A 53 17.38 1.40 -21.64
CA LEU A 53 17.01 2.65 -20.96
C LEU A 53 17.45 3.92 -21.71
N ALA A 54 17.92 3.81 -22.96
CA ALA A 54 18.30 4.96 -23.77
C ALA A 54 17.11 5.92 -23.96
N GLY A 55 17.25 7.17 -23.51
CA GLY A 55 16.16 8.17 -23.50
C GLY A 55 15.24 8.10 -22.27
N SER A 56 15.47 7.18 -21.33
CA SER A 56 14.84 7.27 -20.00
C SER A 56 15.45 8.42 -19.18
N ASN A 57 14.71 8.89 -18.17
CA ASN A 57 15.17 9.93 -17.24
C ASN A 57 15.60 9.31 -15.89
N LEU A 58 16.07 8.06 -15.89
CA LEU A 58 16.50 7.35 -14.68
C LEU A 58 17.96 7.68 -14.32
N PHE A 59 18.21 7.92 -13.03
CA PHE A 59 19.55 8.13 -12.51
C PHE A 59 20.15 6.80 -11.98
N ALA A 60 21.33 6.42 -12.47
CA ALA A 60 22.09 5.29 -11.92
C ALA A 60 22.89 5.75 -10.69
N PHE A 61 22.45 5.38 -9.50
CA PHE A 61 23.06 5.72 -8.22
C PHE A 61 24.05 4.66 -7.76
N THR A 62 25.12 5.11 -7.11
CA THR A 62 26.04 4.26 -6.34
C THR A 62 25.46 3.93 -4.95
N ILE A 63 25.94 2.84 -4.35
CA ILE A 63 25.63 2.48 -2.97
C ILE A 63 26.11 3.55 -1.97
N ALA A 64 27.19 4.26 -2.30
CA ALA A 64 27.71 5.38 -1.50
C ALA A 64 26.72 6.56 -1.46
N GLU A 65 26.17 6.96 -2.61
CA GLU A 65 25.12 7.98 -2.68
C GLU A 65 23.86 7.54 -1.93
N LEU A 66 23.41 6.29 -2.11
CA LEU A 66 22.21 5.81 -1.41
C LEU A 66 22.41 5.71 0.11
N LYS A 67 23.62 5.38 0.57
CA LYS A 67 24.00 5.50 1.99
C LYS A 67 23.96 6.95 2.46
N ALA A 68 24.44 7.92 1.69
CA ALA A 68 24.32 9.33 2.06
C ALA A 68 22.84 9.79 2.15
N VAL A 69 22.04 9.50 1.12
CA VAL A 69 20.60 9.83 1.00
C VAL A 69 19.76 9.27 2.14
N THR A 70 20.05 8.04 2.59
CA THR A 70 19.28 7.32 3.63
C THR A 70 19.87 7.42 5.04
N ARG A 71 20.98 8.14 5.23
CA ARG A 71 21.79 8.14 6.48
C ARG A 71 22.20 6.73 6.90
N ASN A 72 22.89 6.04 5.99
CA ASN A 72 23.34 4.66 6.06
C ASN A 72 22.22 3.67 6.42
N PHE A 73 21.08 3.77 5.73
CA PHE A 73 19.89 2.94 5.93
C PHE A 73 19.39 2.92 7.38
N SER A 74 19.43 4.08 8.05
CA SER A 74 19.00 4.22 9.46
C SER A 74 17.57 3.72 9.69
N MET A 75 17.35 3.00 10.79
CA MET A 75 16.01 2.60 11.23
C MET A 75 15.08 3.81 11.50
N THR A 76 15.63 5.00 11.81
CA THR A 76 14.83 6.24 11.92
C THR A 76 14.27 6.74 10.58
N ASN A 77 14.77 6.22 9.47
CA ASN A 77 14.29 6.46 8.12
C ASN A 77 13.50 5.26 7.56
N PHE A 78 13.31 4.17 8.30
CA PHE A 78 12.57 3.00 7.83
C PHE A 78 11.08 3.34 7.61
N VAL A 79 10.56 3.03 6.42
CA VAL A 79 9.16 3.28 6.02
C VAL A 79 8.32 2.01 6.16
N GLY A 80 8.94 0.86 5.90
CA GLY A 80 8.29 -0.45 5.95
C GLY A 80 9.09 -1.50 5.21
N SER A 81 8.66 -2.76 5.31
CA SER A 81 9.18 -3.90 4.55
C SER A 81 8.04 -4.67 3.91
N GLY A 82 8.29 -5.21 2.72
CA GLY A 82 7.37 -6.09 2.01
C GLY A 82 8.06 -7.39 1.59
N GLY A 83 7.43 -8.16 0.70
CA GLY A 83 8.03 -9.35 0.08
C GLY A 83 9.22 -9.07 -0.85
N PHE A 84 9.63 -7.81 -0.97
CA PHE A 84 10.66 -7.30 -1.87
C PHE A 84 11.71 -6.46 -1.11
N GLY A 85 11.96 -6.81 0.16
CA GLY A 85 12.93 -6.15 1.03
C GLY A 85 12.44 -4.87 1.74
N PRO A 86 13.35 -4.18 2.46
CA PRO A 86 13.05 -2.97 3.24
C PRO A 86 13.08 -1.68 2.40
N VAL A 87 12.25 -0.71 2.80
CA VAL A 87 12.13 0.62 2.17
C VAL A 87 12.51 1.70 3.18
N TYR A 88 13.39 2.62 2.75
CA TYR A 88 13.90 3.73 3.56
C TYR A 88 13.55 5.08 2.93
N LYS A 89 13.13 6.04 3.75
CA LYS A 89 13.01 7.44 3.36
C LYS A 89 14.41 8.04 3.19
N GLY A 90 14.60 8.77 2.11
CA GLY A 90 15.81 9.55 1.87
C GLY A 90 15.49 10.97 1.43
N TYR A 91 16.52 11.80 1.40
CA TYR A 91 16.48 13.13 0.78
C TYR A 91 17.66 13.27 -0.17
N ILE A 92 17.38 13.64 -1.42
CA ILE A 92 18.41 13.97 -2.41
C ILE A 92 18.61 15.49 -2.36
N ASP A 93 19.83 15.91 -2.09
CA ASP A 93 20.30 17.29 -2.29
C ASP A 93 20.75 17.45 -3.75
N GLU A 94 20.47 18.59 -4.36
CA GLU A 94 20.96 18.97 -5.69
C GLU A 94 22.50 18.95 -5.78
N LYS A 95 23.18 19.21 -4.65
CA LYS A 95 24.63 19.08 -4.51
C LYS A 95 25.14 17.64 -4.60
N LEU A 96 24.31 16.66 -4.22
CA LEU A 96 24.69 15.25 -4.29
C LEU A 96 24.61 14.75 -5.74
N ARG A 97 23.59 15.18 -6.49
CA ARG A 97 23.33 14.71 -7.85
C ARG A 97 22.95 15.89 -8.78
N PRO A 98 23.94 16.60 -9.35
CA PRO A 98 23.69 17.69 -10.29
C PRO A 98 22.75 17.27 -11.44
N GLY A 99 21.79 18.12 -11.77
CA GLY A 99 20.74 17.84 -12.76
C GLY A 99 19.52 17.07 -12.22
N LEU A 100 19.56 16.55 -10.98
CA LEU A 100 18.40 16.05 -10.27
C LEU A 100 17.93 17.07 -9.23
N LYS A 101 16.71 17.59 -9.41
CA LYS A 101 16.06 18.49 -8.46
C LYS A 101 16.01 17.86 -7.06
N ALA A 102 16.37 18.64 -6.04
CA ALA A 102 16.29 18.21 -4.64
C ALA A 102 14.87 17.80 -4.23
N GLN A 103 14.73 16.63 -3.61
CA GLN A 103 13.45 16.00 -3.28
C GLN A 103 13.58 14.88 -2.23
N TYR A 104 12.49 14.58 -1.52
CA TYR A 104 12.36 13.34 -0.76
C TYR A 104 12.17 12.13 -1.69
N VAL A 105 12.79 11.00 -1.33
CA VAL A 105 12.70 9.74 -2.07
C VAL A 105 12.40 8.55 -1.15
N ALA A 106 11.90 7.47 -1.73
CA ALA A 106 11.86 6.15 -1.08
C ALA A 106 12.86 5.21 -1.76
N VAL A 107 13.82 4.70 -1.00
CA VAL A 107 14.84 3.75 -1.46
C VAL A 107 14.43 2.35 -1.03
N LYS A 108 14.00 1.53 -1.99
CA LYS A 108 13.67 0.10 -1.84
C LYS A 108 14.95 -0.69 -2.08
N SER A 109 15.49 -1.31 -1.03
CA SER A 109 16.52 -2.34 -1.18
C SER A 109 15.81 -3.66 -1.44
N LEU A 110 16.12 -4.33 -2.54
CA LEU A 110 15.55 -5.66 -2.75
C LEU A 110 16.33 -6.71 -1.97
N ASP A 111 15.61 -7.75 -1.59
CA ASP A 111 16.21 -8.99 -1.12
C ASP A 111 16.80 -9.76 -2.33
N LEU A 112 17.92 -10.43 -2.09
CA LEU A 112 18.74 -11.08 -3.13
C LEU A 112 18.77 -12.60 -2.96
N ASP A 113 18.07 -13.15 -1.96
CA ASP A 113 17.93 -14.59 -1.70
C ASP A 113 17.19 -15.31 -2.86
N GLY A 114 17.95 -15.59 -3.92
CA GLY A 114 17.53 -16.30 -5.12
C GLY A 114 17.29 -15.41 -6.34
N SER A 115 17.27 -16.05 -7.52
CA SER A 115 17.14 -15.39 -8.84
C SER A 115 15.79 -14.70 -9.11
N GLN A 116 14.91 -14.61 -8.11
CA GLN A 116 13.63 -13.91 -8.20
C GLN A 116 13.79 -12.40 -8.00
N GLY A 117 14.46 -11.96 -6.94
CA GLY A 117 14.61 -10.53 -6.61
C GLY A 117 15.31 -9.72 -7.73
N HIS A 118 16.35 -10.28 -8.36
CA HIS A 118 16.99 -9.64 -9.51
C HIS A 118 16.07 -9.49 -10.73
N ARG A 119 15.20 -10.49 -10.99
CA ARG A 119 14.23 -10.43 -12.10
C ARG A 119 13.11 -9.41 -11.82
N GLU A 120 12.68 -9.31 -10.58
CA GLU A 120 11.67 -8.34 -10.15
C GLU A 120 12.23 -6.92 -10.18
N TRP A 121 13.49 -6.72 -9.75
CA TRP A 121 14.23 -5.48 -9.96
C TRP A 121 14.31 -5.11 -11.44
N LEU A 122 14.74 -6.03 -12.32
CA LEU A 122 14.90 -5.76 -13.74
C LEU A 122 13.57 -5.41 -14.43
N ALA A 123 12.49 -6.13 -14.11
CA ALA A 123 11.15 -5.82 -14.61
C ALA A 123 10.70 -4.41 -14.16
N GLU A 124 10.89 -4.08 -12.88
CA GLU A 124 10.50 -2.78 -12.34
C GLU A 124 11.32 -1.62 -12.95
N VAL A 125 12.61 -1.80 -13.22
CA VAL A 125 13.45 -0.84 -13.96
C VAL A 125 12.98 -0.65 -15.40
N ILE A 126 12.73 -1.74 -16.14
CA ILE A 126 12.32 -1.67 -17.55
C ILE A 126 10.96 -0.97 -17.68
N PHE A 127 9.95 -1.39 -16.91
CA PHE A 127 8.61 -0.81 -17.00
C PHE A 127 8.58 0.64 -16.50
N LEU A 128 9.05 0.94 -15.28
CA LEU A 128 8.95 2.31 -14.74
C LEU A 128 10.02 3.28 -15.29
N GLY A 129 11.05 2.80 -15.99
CA GLY A 129 11.96 3.67 -16.75
C GLY A 129 11.34 4.25 -18.02
N GLN A 130 10.43 3.50 -18.64
CA GLN A 130 9.78 3.86 -19.91
C GLN A 130 8.37 4.45 -19.70
N LEU A 131 7.62 3.98 -18.70
CA LEU A 131 6.24 4.40 -18.42
C LEU A 131 6.17 5.66 -17.54
N ARG A 132 5.29 6.61 -17.89
CA ARG A 132 5.04 7.85 -17.13
C ARG A 132 3.56 8.22 -17.17
N HIS A 133 2.89 8.25 -16.02
CA HIS A 133 1.47 8.59 -15.90
C HIS A 133 1.17 9.09 -14.48
N PRO A 134 0.26 10.06 -14.25
CA PRO A 134 0.01 10.65 -12.93
C PRO A 134 -0.44 9.65 -11.84
N ASN A 135 -1.03 8.52 -12.24
CA ASN A 135 -1.43 7.45 -11.33
C ASN A 135 -0.46 6.25 -11.30
N LEU A 136 0.81 6.44 -11.69
CA LEU A 136 1.90 5.49 -11.48
C LEU A 136 2.99 6.15 -10.63
N VAL A 137 3.60 5.41 -9.71
CA VAL A 137 4.69 5.93 -8.87
C VAL A 137 5.95 6.11 -9.71
N LYS A 138 6.47 7.33 -9.75
CA LYS A 138 7.67 7.67 -10.51
C LYS A 138 8.91 6.98 -9.93
N LEU A 139 9.50 6.08 -10.71
CA LEU A 139 10.89 5.66 -10.53
C LEU A 139 11.80 6.85 -10.91
N VAL A 140 12.69 7.22 -9.99
CA VAL A 140 13.68 8.29 -10.12
C VAL A 140 15.01 7.72 -10.60
N GLY A 141 15.32 6.48 -10.19
CA GLY A 141 16.57 5.82 -10.52
C GLY A 141 16.74 4.47 -9.85
N TYR A 142 17.91 3.88 -10.03
CA TYR A 142 18.25 2.54 -9.55
C TYR A 142 19.70 2.48 -9.08
N CYS A 143 20.05 1.44 -8.33
CA CYS A 143 21.43 1.05 -8.07
C CYS A 143 21.64 -0.40 -8.53
N CYS A 144 22.77 -0.65 -9.18
CA CYS A 144 23.21 -1.93 -9.71
C CYS A 144 24.73 -2.04 -9.55
N GLU A 145 25.18 -2.16 -8.31
CA GLU A 145 26.59 -2.15 -7.91
C GLU A 145 26.89 -3.43 -7.14
N ASP A 146 27.89 -4.19 -7.57
CA ASP A 146 28.17 -5.57 -7.10
C ASP A 146 26.90 -6.43 -7.01
N GLU A 147 26.54 -6.92 -5.83
CA GLU A 147 25.29 -7.64 -5.56
C GLU A 147 24.10 -6.69 -5.31
N HIS A 148 24.33 -5.46 -4.83
CA HIS A 148 23.28 -4.53 -4.42
C HIS A 148 22.35 -4.15 -5.57
N ARG A 149 21.06 -4.49 -5.44
CA ARG A 149 19.97 -4.04 -6.32
C ARG A 149 19.00 -3.19 -5.53
N MET A 150 18.91 -1.92 -5.88
CA MET A 150 18.02 -0.96 -5.22
C MET A 150 17.27 -0.11 -6.22
N LEU A 151 16.12 0.44 -5.79
CA LEU A 151 15.24 1.28 -6.59
C LEU A 151 14.88 2.54 -5.81
N VAL A 152 14.87 3.68 -6.49
CA VAL A 152 14.67 5.01 -5.91
C VAL A 152 13.39 5.60 -6.49
N TYR A 153 12.38 5.82 -5.65
CA TYR A 153 11.08 6.38 -6.03
C TYR A 153 10.91 7.80 -5.53
N GLU A 154 9.94 8.52 -6.10
CA GLU A 154 9.31 9.64 -5.38
C GLU A 154 8.79 9.17 -4.00
N PHE A 155 8.96 9.98 -2.95
CA PHE A 155 8.44 9.64 -1.64
C PHE A 155 6.92 9.87 -1.58
N MET A 156 6.15 8.84 -1.21
CA MET A 156 4.68 8.88 -1.15
C MET A 156 4.21 9.09 0.31
N PRO A 157 3.93 10.34 0.76
CA PRO A 157 3.72 10.64 2.17
C PRO A 157 2.43 10.07 2.77
N GLY A 158 1.45 9.71 1.95
CA GLY A 158 0.22 9.04 2.40
C GLY A 158 0.38 7.54 2.64
N GLY A 159 1.52 6.93 2.31
CA GLY A 159 1.72 5.47 2.45
C GLY A 159 0.81 4.65 1.54
N SER A 160 0.48 3.43 1.94
CA SER A 160 -0.36 2.50 1.15
C SER A 160 -1.83 2.57 1.54
N LEU A 161 -2.73 2.40 0.56
CA LEU A 161 -4.18 2.36 0.73
C LEU A 161 -4.62 1.32 1.78
N GLU A 162 -3.97 0.15 1.80
CA GLU A 162 -4.20 -0.89 2.82
C GLU A 162 -4.12 -0.34 4.25
N SER A 163 -3.20 0.59 4.50
CA SER A 163 -3.00 1.18 5.83
C SER A 163 -4.16 2.09 6.24
N HIS A 164 -4.78 2.76 5.28
CA HIS A 164 -5.95 3.61 5.53
C HIS A 164 -7.24 2.83 5.73
N ILE A 165 -7.48 1.77 4.94
CA ILE A 165 -8.72 0.97 5.06
C ILE A 165 -8.65 0.00 6.25
N PHE A 166 -7.50 -0.64 6.51
CA PHE A 166 -7.42 -1.79 7.43
C PHE A 166 -6.49 -1.61 8.63
N LYS A 167 -5.82 -0.46 8.79
CA LYS A 167 -4.92 -0.18 9.93
C LYS A 167 -5.17 1.17 10.60
N SER A 168 -6.05 2.02 10.06
CA SER A 168 -6.40 3.30 10.68
C SER A 168 -7.25 3.07 11.93
N LEU A 169 -6.77 3.59 13.06
CA LEU A 169 -7.48 3.60 14.35
C LEU A 169 -8.18 4.94 14.62
N LEU A 170 -7.99 5.95 13.77
CA LEU A 170 -8.32 7.35 14.06
C LEU A 170 -9.41 7.93 13.14
N ALA A 171 -9.40 7.57 11.86
CA ALA A 171 -10.42 7.97 10.90
C ALA A 171 -10.47 6.98 9.73
N SER A 172 -11.68 6.65 9.27
CA SER A 172 -11.87 5.85 8.06
C SER A 172 -11.95 6.77 6.83
N LEU A 173 -11.51 6.30 5.66
CA LEU A 173 -11.55 7.12 4.44
C LEU A 173 -13.00 7.50 4.07
N PRO A 174 -13.32 8.79 3.86
CA PRO A 174 -14.64 9.22 3.39
C PRO A 174 -15.02 8.63 2.03
N TRP A 175 -16.33 8.50 1.78
CA TRP A 175 -16.88 7.95 0.54
C TRP A 175 -16.29 8.59 -0.73
N SER A 176 -16.25 9.92 -0.78
CA SER A 176 -15.68 10.70 -1.88
C SER A 176 -14.20 10.38 -2.12
N THR A 177 -13.40 10.33 -1.05
CA THR A 177 -11.97 9.94 -1.09
C THR A 177 -11.79 8.51 -1.60
N ARG A 178 -12.62 7.56 -1.17
CA ARG A 178 -12.58 6.17 -1.68
C ARG A 178 -12.86 6.07 -3.17
N LEU A 179 -13.86 6.82 -3.68
CA LEU A 179 -14.12 6.88 -5.12
C LEU A 179 -13.00 7.57 -5.90
N LYS A 180 -12.44 8.69 -5.41
CA LYS A 180 -11.27 9.37 -6.01
C LYS A 180 -10.10 8.41 -6.18
N ILE A 181 -9.81 7.61 -5.14
CA ILE A 181 -8.77 6.58 -5.14
C ILE A 181 -9.08 5.46 -6.13
N ALA A 182 -10.32 4.95 -6.18
CA ALA A 182 -10.75 3.94 -7.14
C ALA A 182 -10.57 4.41 -8.59
N VAL A 183 -10.97 5.65 -8.90
CA VAL A 183 -10.82 6.28 -10.22
C VAL A 183 -9.35 6.43 -10.59
N GLY A 184 -8.51 6.96 -9.68
CA GLY A 184 -7.08 7.11 -9.93
C GLY A 184 -6.38 5.78 -10.21
N ALA A 185 -6.65 4.75 -9.39
CA ALA A 185 -6.09 3.43 -9.58
C ALA A 185 -6.61 2.74 -10.87
N ALA A 186 -7.87 2.98 -11.25
CA ALA A 186 -8.44 2.52 -12.52
C ALA A 186 -7.75 3.17 -13.73
N LYS A 187 -7.49 4.49 -13.69
CA LYS A 187 -6.71 5.20 -14.72
C LYS A 187 -5.29 4.67 -14.84
N GLY A 188 -4.65 4.35 -13.70
CA GLY A 188 -3.35 3.68 -13.66
C GLY A 188 -3.33 2.38 -14.47
N LEU A 189 -4.30 1.49 -14.26
CA LEU A 189 -4.41 0.25 -15.05
C LEU A 189 -4.82 0.50 -16.51
N ALA A 190 -5.75 1.43 -16.77
CA ALA A 190 -6.19 1.74 -18.14
C ALA A 190 -5.00 2.18 -19.01
N PHE A 191 -4.16 3.09 -18.51
CA PHE A 191 -2.92 3.50 -19.18
C PHE A 191 -1.97 2.32 -19.50
N LEU A 192 -1.84 1.34 -18.59
CA LEU A 192 -1.02 0.15 -18.83
C LEU A 192 -1.62 -0.78 -19.89
N HIS A 193 -2.95 -0.93 -19.90
CA HIS A 193 -3.65 -1.83 -20.83
C HIS A 193 -3.83 -1.26 -22.24
N GLU A 194 -3.78 0.07 -22.38
CA GLU A 194 -4.01 0.78 -23.65
C GLU A 194 -2.73 1.04 -24.48
N ALA A 195 -1.56 0.68 -23.97
CA ALA A 195 -0.31 0.74 -24.73
C ALA A 195 -0.32 -0.24 -25.92
N GLU A 196 0.35 0.11 -27.03
CA GLU A 196 0.48 -0.73 -28.24
C GLU A 196 0.92 -2.17 -27.93
N LYS A 197 1.79 -2.30 -26.93
CA LYS A 197 2.13 -3.54 -26.24
C LYS A 197 1.59 -3.43 -24.81
N PRO A 198 0.40 -3.99 -24.50
CA PRO A 198 -0.22 -3.84 -23.20
C PRO A 198 0.68 -4.37 -22.08
N VAL A 199 0.70 -3.70 -20.92
CA VAL A 199 1.43 -4.14 -19.73
C VAL A 199 0.42 -4.70 -18.73
N ILE A 200 0.57 -5.99 -18.38
CA ILE A 200 -0.26 -6.66 -17.38
C ILE A 200 0.44 -6.54 -16.03
N TYR A 201 -0.21 -5.85 -15.10
CA TYR A 201 0.37 -5.46 -13.80
C TYR A 201 0.42 -6.63 -12.81
N ARG A 202 -0.53 -7.57 -12.89
CA ARG A 202 -0.54 -8.92 -12.31
C ARG A 202 -0.65 -9.05 -10.79
N ASP A 203 -0.29 -8.03 -10.02
CA ASP A 203 -0.34 -8.05 -8.54
C ASP A 203 -1.15 -6.89 -7.93
N PHE A 204 -2.25 -6.52 -8.59
CA PHE A 204 -3.10 -5.38 -8.19
C PHE A 204 -3.82 -5.64 -6.86
N LYS A 205 -3.45 -4.87 -5.83
CA LYS A 205 -3.88 -5.04 -4.43
C LYS A 205 -3.76 -3.73 -3.64
N ALA A 206 -4.51 -3.60 -2.54
CA ALA A 206 -4.54 -2.37 -1.75
C ALA A 206 -3.18 -1.96 -1.12
N SER A 207 -2.21 -2.87 -0.97
CA SER A 207 -0.87 -2.50 -0.46
C SER A 207 -0.02 -1.76 -1.50
N ASN A 208 -0.30 -1.95 -2.80
CA ASN A 208 0.51 -1.43 -3.91
C ASN A 208 -0.09 -0.19 -4.58
N ILE A 209 -1.21 0.29 -4.03
CA ILE A 209 -1.76 1.61 -4.33
C ILE A 209 -1.24 2.55 -3.25
N LEU A 210 -0.29 3.41 -3.61
CA LEU A 210 0.27 4.43 -2.72
C LEU A 210 -0.47 5.75 -2.89
N LEU A 211 -0.57 6.52 -1.81
CA LEU A 211 -1.33 7.78 -1.77
C LEU A 211 -0.38 8.98 -1.65
N GLU A 212 -0.50 9.92 -2.57
CA GLU A 212 0.11 11.25 -2.47
C GLU A 212 -0.90 12.21 -1.83
N SER A 213 -0.50 12.89 -0.76
CA SER A 213 -1.30 13.94 -0.12
C SER A 213 -0.88 15.30 -0.67
N VAL A 214 -1.74 15.98 -1.41
CA VAL A 214 -1.43 17.32 -1.96
C VAL A 214 -1.15 18.34 -0.86
N ASN A 215 -1.79 18.21 0.31
CA ASN A 215 -1.61 19.10 1.46
C ASN A 215 -0.23 18.97 2.13
N PHE A 216 0.61 18.01 1.74
CA PHE A 216 1.96 17.85 2.30
C PHE A 216 2.90 19.02 1.93
N PHE A 217 2.75 19.62 0.75
CA PHE A 217 3.71 20.61 0.25
C PHE A 217 3.60 22.00 0.88
N ASP A 218 2.42 22.43 1.32
CA ASP A 218 2.27 23.76 1.94
C ASP A 218 2.75 23.78 3.40
N PHE A 219 2.64 22.67 4.15
CA PHE A 219 2.95 22.66 5.58
C PHE A 219 4.47 22.77 5.88
N GLU A 220 5.34 22.34 4.97
CA GLU A 220 6.79 22.66 5.06
C GLU A 220 7.08 24.09 4.57
N ARG A 221 6.36 24.58 3.56
CA ARG A 221 6.57 25.90 2.97
C ARG A 221 6.23 27.03 3.96
N VAL A 222 5.16 26.88 4.73
CA VAL A 222 4.77 27.81 5.81
C VAL A 222 5.90 27.99 6.85
N LYS A 223 6.63 26.93 7.20
CA LYS A 223 7.75 27.01 8.17
C LYS A 223 8.90 27.90 7.71
N THR A 224 9.04 28.13 6.40
CA THR A 224 10.12 28.95 5.80
C THR A 224 9.77 30.44 5.61
N LYS A 225 8.54 30.87 5.88
CA LYS A 225 8.10 32.27 5.68
C LYS A 225 7.65 32.95 6.98
N LYS A 226 8.59 33.15 7.92
CA LYS A 226 8.40 34.04 9.08
C LYS A 226 8.44 35.53 8.69
N SER A 227 7.44 35.99 7.94
CA SER A 227 7.18 37.43 7.71
C SER A 227 5.74 37.65 7.23
N PHE A 228 4.80 37.81 8.17
CA PHE A 228 3.47 38.33 7.86
C PHE A 228 2.97 39.22 9.00
N CYS A 229 2.45 40.40 8.67
CA CYS A 229 2.10 41.43 9.65
C CYS A 229 0.71 41.18 10.25
N PRO A 230 0.49 41.44 11.56
CA PRO A 230 -0.69 40.98 12.29
C PRO A 230 -1.97 41.82 12.10
N HIS A 231 -2.07 42.62 11.03
CA HIS A 231 -3.15 43.61 10.86
C HIS A 231 -3.74 43.65 9.44
N GLN A 232 -4.43 42.58 9.03
CA GLN A 232 -5.77 42.63 8.40
C GLN A 232 -6.24 41.22 8.02
N CYS A 233 -7.08 40.62 8.86
CA CYS A 233 -7.93 39.49 8.50
C CYS A 233 -9.37 39.88 8.80
N LYS A 234 -10.12 40.28 7.78
CA LYS A 234 -11.58 40.36 7.88
C LYS A 234 -12.11 38.93 7.79
N LEU A 235 -12.55 38.39 8.92
CA LEU A 235 -13.35 37.16 8.95
C LEU A 235 -14.70 37.45 8.28
N THR A 236 -14.85 37.05 7.02
CA THR A 236 -16.17 36.93 6.39
C THR A 236 -16.77 35.59 6.81
N SER A 237 -17.73 35.63 7.74
CA SER A 237 -18.44 34.44 8.21
C SER A 237 -19.47 33.97 7.18
N SER A 238 -19.06 33.07 6.27
CA SER A 238 -19.98 32.11 5.65
C SER A 238 -19.97 30.82 6.45
N HIS A 239 -21.12 30.14 6.54
CA HIS A 239 -21.27 28.86 7.24
C HIS A 239 -20.83 27.70 6.34
N ASP A 240 -19.53 27.62 6.10
CA ASP A 240 -18.88 26.47 5.48
C ASP A 240 -17.94 25.86 6.53
N ASP A 241 -18.45 24.91 7.33
CA ASP A 241 -17.63 24.05 8.18
C ASP A 241 -16.84 23.12 7.25
N ASP A 242 -15.71 23.64 6.78
CA ASP A 242 -14.87 23.07 5.73
C ASP A 242 -14.23 21.75 6.21
N LEU A 243 -14.99 20.66 6.06
CA LEU A 243 -14.59 19.31 6.41
C LEU A 243 -13.61 18.82 5.33
N VAL A 244 -12.39 19.35 5.39
CA VAL A 244 -11.34 19.22 4.38
C VAL A 244 -11.10 17.74 4.04
N SER A 245 -11.77 17.30 2.98
CA SER A 245 -11.57 16.00 2.35
C SER A 245 -10.08 15.89 2.00
N GLN A 246 -9.37 14.99 2.68
CA GLN A 246 -7.97 14.74 2.37
C GLN A 246 -7.85 14.28 0.92
N ASP A 247 -7.37 15.17 0.06
CA ASP A 247 -7.19 14.90 -1.35
C ASP A 247 -5.97 14.02 -1.54
N TYR A 248 -6.26 12.76 -1.84
CA TYR A 248 -5.28 11.72 -2.09
C TYR A 248 -5.26 11.33 -3.57
N THR A 249 -4.12 11.56 -4.23
CA THR A 249 -3.86 11.01 -5.56
C THR A 249 -3.33 9.59 -5.41
N ALA A 250 -4.08 8.62 -5.92
CA ALA A 250 -3.66 7.21 -5.94
C ALA A 250 -2.64 6.96 -7.07
N LYS A 251 -1.53 6.29 -6.74
CA LYS A 251 -0.50 5.85 -7.69
C LYS A 251 -0.17 4.37 -7.51
N LEU A 252 0.00 3.63 -8.61
CA LEU A 252 0.42 2.22 -8.55
C LEU A 252 1.95 2.12 -8.43
N SER A 253 2.45 1.35 -7.47
CA SER A 253 3.88 1.05 -7.27
C SER A 253 4.22 -0.40 -7.67
N ASP A 254 5.43 -0.88 -7.38
CA ASP A 254 5.71 -2.31 -7.19
C ASP A 254 5.45 -3.19 -8.45
N PHE A 255 6.17 -2.86 -9.53
CA PHE A 255 6.03 -3.45 -10.87
C PHE A 255 6.81 -4.76 -11.08
N GLY A 256 7.47 -5.31 -10.05
CA GLY A 256 8.38 -6.45 -10.20
C GLY A 256 7.75 -7.73 -10.77
N LEU A 257 6.44 -7.93 -10.57
CA LEU A 257 5.70 -9.07 -11.14
C LEU A 257 5.05 -8.78 -12.51
N ALA A 258 5.05 -7.53 -12.97
CA ALA A 258 4.41 -7.11 -14.22
C ALA A 258 5.01 -7.83 -15.43
N LYS A 259 4.22 -7.95 -16.50
CA LYS A 259 4.66 -8.60 -17.74
C LYS A 259 4.01 -7.95 -18.96
N ASP A 260 4.74 -8.00 -20.08
CA ASP A 260 4.17 -7.83 -21.41
C ASP A 260 2.90 -8.68 -21.58
N GLY A 261 1.88 -8.08 -22.16
CA GLY A 261 0.69 -8.75 -22.67
C GLY A 261 0.94 -9.46 -24.01
N PRO A 262 -0.09 -10.11 -24.56
CA PRO A 262 0.03 -10.83 -25.82
C PRO A 262 0.25 -9.86 -26.99
N GLN A 263 1.01 -10.31 -28.00
CA GLN A 263 1.28 -9.57 -29.24
C GLN A 263 0.80 -10.37 -30.46
N GLY A 264 0.37 -9.66 -31.51
CA GLY A 264 -0.17 -10.29 -32.73
C GLY A 264 -1.45 -11.08 -32.44
N ASP A 265 -1.58 -12.26 -33.05
CA ASP A 265 -2.77 -13.13 -32.92
C ASP A 265 -2.88 -13.85 -31.56
N ASN A 266 -1.95 -13.61 -30.63
CA ASN A 266 -1.99 -14.23 -29.30
C ASN A 266 -3.15 -13.66 -28.46
N THR A 267 -3.84 -14.53 -27.72
CA THR A 267 -4.99 -14.13 -26.88
C THR A 267 -4.65 -14.00 -25.39
N HIS A 268 -3.49 -14.49 -24.98
CA HIS A 268 -3.04 -14.58 -23.58
C HIS A 268 -1.52 -14.78 -23.53
N VAL A 269 -0.94 -14.63 -22.35
CA VAL A 269 0.46 -14.93 -22.08
C VAL A 269 0.55 -16.07 -21.06
N THR A 270 0.97 -17.26 -21.51
CA THR A 270 1.17 -18.39 -20.62
C THR A 270 2.37 -18.14 -19.69
N THR A 271 2.18 -18.30 -18.39
CA THR A 271 3.23 -18.10 -17.40
C THR A 271 2.93 -18.83 -16.08
N ARG A 272 3.94 -19.02 -15.23
CA ARG A 272 3.74 -19.53 -13.87
C ARG A 272 2.80 -18.60 -13.10
N VAL A 273 1.85 -19.16 -12.37
CA VAL A 273 0.97 -18.40 -11.48
C VAL A 273 1.82 -17.72 -10.39
N MET A 274 1.74 -16.39 -10.36
CA MET A 274 2.38 -15.46 -9.42
C MET A 274 1.43 -14.27 -9.20
N GLY A 275 1.54 -13.61 -8.05
CA GLY A 275 0.63 -12.56 -7.58
C GLY A 275 0.00 -12.94 -6.25
N THR A 276 -0.66 -11.98 -5.59
CA THR A 276 -1.14 -12.14 -4.21
C THR A 276 -2.44 -12.96 -4.14
N HIS A 277 -2.45 -13.94 -3.23
CA HIS A 277 -3.60 -14.81 -2.99
C HIS A 277 -4.85 -13.99 -2.58
N GLY A 278 -5.99 -14.31 -3.17
CA GLY A 278 -7.26 -13.58 -3.01
C GLY A 278 -7.55 -12.57 -4.12
N TYR A 279 -6.52 -11.98 -4.72
CA TYR A 279 -6.67 -11.03 -5.84
C TYR A 279 -6.62 -11.72 -7.21
N ALA A 280 -5.77 -12.74 -7.35
CA ALA A 280 -5.54 -13.42 -8.63
C ALA A 280 -6.82 -14.01 -9.26
N ALA A 281 -7.01 -13.74 -10.56
CA ALA A 281 -8.19 -14.15 -11.32
C ALA A 281 -8.31 -15.69 -11.48
N PRO A 282 -9.54 -16.24 -11.43
CA PRO A 282 -9.78 -17.69 -11.36
C PRO A 282 -9.25 -18.44 -12.59
N GLU A 283 -9.41 -17.90 -13.80
CA GLU A 283 -8.87 -18.51 -15.02
C GLU A 283 -7.34 -18.58 -15.00
N TYR A 284 -6.69 -17.55 -14.49
CA TYR A 284 -5.24 -17.45 -14.45
C TYR A 284 -4.65 -18.40 -13.40
N VAL A 285 -5.30 -18.53 -12.24
CA VAL A 285 -4.94 -19.53 -11.22
C VAL A 285 -5.10 -20.97 -11.74
N LEU A 286 -6.13 -21.24 -12.56
CA LEU A 286 -6.41 -22.58 -13.09
C LEU A 286 -5.57 -22.97 -14.32
N THR A 287 -5.15 -22.00 -15.15
CA THR A 287 -4.55 -22.28 -16.48
C THR A 287 -3.15 -21.69 -16.68
N GLY A 288 -2.74 -20.72 -15.87
CA GLY A 288 -1.53 -19.92 -16.13
C GLY A 288 -1.65 -18.94 -17.31
N HIS A 289 -2.81 -18.85 -17.97
CA HIS A 289 -3.07 -17.87 -19.02
C HIS A 289 -3.30 -16.48 -18.41
N LEU A 290 -2.32 -15.59 -18.55
CA LEU A 290 -2.38 -14.21 -18.06
C LEU A 290 -2.94 -13.26 -19.14
N THR A 291 -3.83 -12.35 -18.75
CA THR A 291 -4.43 -11.33 -19.64
C THR A 291 -4.66 -10.01 -18.90
N ALA A 292 -4.86 -8.90 -19.61
CA ALA A 292 -5.31 -7.64 -19.01
C ALA A 292 -6.64 -7.81 -18.23
N LYS A 293 -7.53 -8.71 -18.68
CA LYS A 293 -8.78 -9.07 -17.98
C LYS A 293 -8.54 -9.73 -16.63
N SER A 294 -7.34 -10.25 -16.35
CA SER A 294 -6.96 -10.78 -15.04
C SER A 294 -6.65 -9.65 -14.04
N ASP A 295 -6.08 -8.53 -14.48
CA ASP A 295 -5.97 -7.30 -13.66
C ASP A 295 -7.33 -6.67 -13.38
N VAL A 296 -8.25 -6.68 -14.35
CA VAL A 296 -9.64 -6.18 -14.17
C VAL A 296 -10.34 -6.92 -13.01
N TYR A 297 -10.10 -8.23 -12.87
CA TYR A 297 -10.64 -9.01 -11.75
C TYR A 297 -10.02 -8.55 -10.41
N SER A 298 -8.69 -8.42 -10.35
CA SER A 298 -7.97 -7.92 -9.17
C SER A 298 -8.41 -6.51 -8.77
N PHE A 299 -8.67 -5.62 -9.74
CA PHE A 299 -9.30 -4.31 -9.51
C PHE A 299 -10.69 -4.45 -8.89
N GLY A 300 -11.51 -5.39 -9.38
CA GLY A 300 -12.80 -5.72 -8.79
C GLY A 300 -12.71 -6.15 -7.33
N VAL A 301 -11.63 -6.86 -6.93
CA VAL A 301 -11.37 -7.22 -5.53
C VAL A 301 -11.08 -5.97 -4.69
N VAL A 302 -10.16 -5.11 -5.14
CA VAL A 302 -9.81 -3.86 -4.43
C VAL A 302 -11.00 -2.89 -4.35
N LEU A 303 -11.87 -2.85 -5.37
CA LEU A 303 -13.10 -2.07 -5.33
C LEU A 303 -14.06 -2.61 -4.26
N LEU A 304 -14.14 -3.92 -4.02
CA LEU A 304 -14.85 -4.46 -2.86
C LEU A 304 -14.17 -4.12 -1.54
N GLU A 305 -12.84 -4.13 -1.45
CA GLU A 305 -12.12 -3.70 -0.25
C GLU A 305 -12.48 -2.25 0.11
N LEU A 306 -12.52 -1.35 -0.88
CA LEU A 306 -12.97 0.04 -0.76
C LEU A 306 -14.46 0.17 -0.39
N LEU A 307 -15.36 -0.61 -0.99
CA LEU A 307 -16.80 -0.52 -0.68
C LEU A 307 -17.15 -1.07 0.72
N THR A 308 -16.43 -2.11 1.18
CA THR A 308 -16.85 -2.93 2.33
C THR A 308 -16.01 -2.75 3.61
N GLY A 309 -14.84 -2.10 3.52
CA GLY A 309 -13.91 -1.95 4.65
C GLY A 309 -13.21 -3.26 5.06
N ARG A 310 -13.36 -4.33 4.28
CA ARG A 310 -12.92 -5.69 4.64
C ARG A 310 -11.80 -6.18 3.74
N ARG A 311 -10.77 -6.77 4.34
CA ARG A 311 -9.71 -7.51 3.64
C ARG A 311 -10.29 -8.61 2.74
N CYS A 312 -9.75 -8.74 1.53
CA CYS A 312 -10.08 -9.76 0.54
C CYS A 312 -10.04 -11.21 1.07
N VAL A 313 -9.04 -11.53 1.90
CA VAL A 313 -8.87 -12.82 2.57
C VAL A 313 -8.64 -12.60 4.07
N ASP A 314 -9.39 -13.33 4.89
CA ASP A 314 -9.32 -13.22 6.34
C ASP A 314 -9.61 -14.58 7.00
N LYS A 315 -8.62 -15.12 7.71
CA LYS A 315 -8.68 -16.45 8.32
C LYS A 315 -9.56 -16.50 9.57
N ASN A 316 -9.85 -15.34 10.18
CA ASN A 316 -10.59 -15.25 11.45
C ASN A 316 -12.10 -15.20 11.24
N ARG A 317 -12.57 -14.93 10.01
CA ARG A 317 -13.98 -14.94 9.65
C ARG A 317 -14.56 -16.37 9.59
N PRO A 318 -15.88 -16.56 9.76
CA PRO A 318 -16.55 -17.84 9.50
C PRO A 318 -16.21 -18.38 8.09
N ASN A 319 -16.14 -19.70 7.91
CA ASN A 319 -15.64 -20.31 6.66
C ASN A 319 -16.29 -19.76 5.37
N ARG A 320 -17.59 -19.46 5.37
CA ARG A 320 -18.35 -18.87 4.24
C ARG A 320 -18.09 -17.37 4.00
N GLN A 321 -17.25 -16.72 4.81
CA GLN A 321 -16.91 -15.30 4.75
C GLN A 321 -15.39 -15.04 4.65
N LYS A 322 -14.56 -16.10 4.58
CA LYS A 322 -13.09 -15.99 4.50
C LYS A 322 -12.60 -15.39 3.20
N ASN A 323 -13.32 -15.62 2.10
CA ASN A 323 -13.15 -14.94 0.82
C ASN A 323 -14.21 -13.82 0.69
N LEU A 324 -13.75 -12.58 0.50
CA LEU A 324 -14.60 -11.40 0.33
C LEU A 324 -15.47 -11.47 -0.91
N VAL A 325 -14.94 -11.97 -2.04
CA VAL A 325 -15.64 -12.03 -3.33
C VAL A 325 -16.83 -12.97 -3.24
N ASP A 326 -16.62 -14.17 -2.71
CA ASP A 326 -17.67 -15.20 -2.61
C ASP A 326 -18.79 -14.79 -1.65
N TRP A 327 -18.42 -14.11 -0.55
CA TRP A 327 -19.38 -13.54 0.39
C TRP A 327 -20.17 -12.36 -0.17
N ALA A 328 -19.52 -11.42 -0.84
CA ALA A 328 -20.16 -10.19 -1.32
C ALA A 328 -21.04 -10.43 -2.57
N ARG A 329 -20.67 -11.37 -3.45
CA ARG A 329 -21.33 -11.62 -4.74
C ARG A 329 -22.87 -11.65 -4.73
N PRO A 330 -23.57 -12.33 -3.79
CA PRO A 330 -25.05 -12.33 -3.74
C PRO A 330 -25.70 -11.01 -3.28
N TYR A 331 -24.92 -10.02 -2.83
CA TYR A 331 -25.41 -8.70 -2.40
C TYR A 331 -25.25 -7.64 -3.51
N LEU A 332 -24.18 -7.71 -4.32
CA LEU A 332 -23.79 -6.63 -5.26
C LEU A 332 -24.84 -6.26 -6.32
N ASN A 333 -25.68 -7.21 -6.74
CA ASN A 333 -26.70 -7.00 -7.77
C ASN A 333 -28.10 -6.65 -7.21
N ASN A 334 -28.24 -6.45 -5.89
CA ASN A 334 -29.52 -6.12 -5.27
C ASN A 334 -29.38 -4.89 -4.37
N ALA A 335 -30.04 -3.80 -4.75
CA ALA A 335 -29.98 -2.51 -4.08
C ALA A 335 -30.33 -2.60 -2.58
N ASP A 336 -31.39 -3.33 -2.24
CA ASP A 336 -31.94 -3.46 -0.88
C ASP A 336 -31.00 -4.23 0.07
N LYS A 337 -30.10 -5.03 -0.49
CA LYS A 337 -29.10 -5.84 0.22
C LYS A 337 -27.72 -5.17 0.27
N LEU A 338 -27.45 -4.18 -0.58
CA LEU A 338 -26.12 -3.55 -0.69
C LEU A 338 -25.68 -2.89 0.62
N SER A 339 -26.59 -2.22 1.33
CA SER A 339 -26.34 -1.61 2.64
C SER A 339 -25.80 -2.58 3.70
N ARG A 340 -26.00 -3.90 3.52
CA ARG A 340 -25.50 -4.95 4.42
C ARG A 340 -24.05 -5.36 4.17
N VAL A 341 -23.44 -4.93 3.06
CA VAL A 341 -22.03 -5.17 2.73
C VAL A 341 -21.18 -3.90 2.69
N MET A 342 -21.81 -2.73 2.51
CA MET A 342 -21.14 -1.43 2.65
C MET A 342 -20.44 -1.32 4.01
N ASP A 343 -19.30 -0.62 4.04
CA ASP A 343 -18.49 -0.42 5.24
C ASP A 343 -19.28 0.32 6.35
N PRO A 344 -19.45 -0.29 7.55
CA PRO A 344 -20.12 0.37 8.67
C PRO A 344 -19.47 1.68 9.11
N SER A 345 -18.16 1.85 8.93
CA SER A 345 -17.44 3.08 9.29
C SER A 345 -17.75 4.28 8.38
N LEU A 346 -18.53 4.09 7.30
CA LEU A 346 -19.08 5.18 6.51
C LEU A 346 -20.37 5.75 7.11
N ASP A 347 -21.00 5.10 8.09
CA ASP A 347 -22.22 5.54 8.80
C ASP A 347 -23.36 6.05 7.89
N GLY A 348 -23.54 5.42 6.72
CA GLY A 348 -24.53 5.84 5.72
C GLY A 348 -24.17 7.10 4.91
N LEU A 349 -23.04 7.75 5.18
CA LEU A 349 -22.51 8.94 4.51
C LEU A 349 -21.91 8.63 3.12
N TYR A 350 -22.71 8.00 2.26
CA TYR A 350 -22.37 7.70 0.87
C TYR A 350 -23.55 7.94 -0.07
N SER A 351 -23.24 8.27 -1.33
CA SER A 351 -24.26 8.33 -2.38
C SER A 351 -24.86 6.95 -2.60
N THR A 352 -26.18 6.81 -2.44
CA THR A 352 -26.85 5.52 -2.62
C THR A 352 -26.79 5.08 -4.09
N LYS A 353 -26.99 6.00 -5.03
CA LYS A 353 -26.86 5.73 -6.48
C LYS A 353 -25.41 5.40 -6.87
N GLY A 354 -24.45 6.10 -6.26
CA GLY A 354 -23.01 5.88 -6.45
C GLY A 354 -22.57 4.51 -5.95
N ALA A 355 -22.97 4.13 -4.73
CA ALA A 355 -22.70 2.81 -4.18
C ALA A 355 -23.29 1.68 -5.05
N GLN A 356 -24.54 1.82 -5.49
CA GLN A 356 -25.18 0.85 -6.40
C GLN A 356 -24.42 0.68 -7.72
N ARG A 357 -23.99 1.79 -8.35
CA ARG A 357 -23.21 1.76 -9.59
C ARG A 357 -21.81 1.17 -9.37
N ALA A 358 -21.11 1.56 -8.30
CA ALA A 358 -19.80 1.02 -7.95
C ALA A 358 -19.86 -0.49 -7.65
N ALA A 359 -20.88 -0.96 -6.95
CA ALA A 359 -21.10 -2.38 -6.68
C ALA A 359 -21.39 -3.19 -7.97
N ALA A 360 -22.17 -2.63 -8.89
CA ALA A 360 -22.42 -3.24 -10.20
C ALA A 360 -21.15 -3.30 -11.08
N ILE A 361 -20.28 -2.29 -11.00
CA ILE A 361 -18.96 -2.28 -11.66
C ILE A 361 -18.07 -3.37 -11.06
N ALA A 362 -17.96 -3.44 -9.73
CA ALA A 362 -17.22 -4.49 -9.03
C ALA A 362 -17.72 -5.90 -9.42
N HIS A 363 -19.03 -6.11 -9.48
CA HIS A 363 -19.62 -7.39 -9.89
C HIS A 363 -19.23 -7.79 -11.32
N LYS A 364 -19.26 -6.86 -12.28
CA LYS A 364 -18.83 -7.11 -13.68
C LYS A 364 -17.34 -7.45 -13.76
N CYS A 365 -16.50 -6.69 -13.05
CA CYS A 365 -15.06 -6.96 -12.96
C CYS A 365 -14.77 -8.35 -12.34
N LEU A 366 -15.54 -8.75 -11.34
CA LEU A 366 -15.45 -10.06 -10.66
C LEU A 366 -16.17 -11.21 -11.41
N SER A 367 -16.46 -11.07 -12.70
CA SER A 367 -17.01 -12.17 -13.50
C SER A 367 -16.04 -13.35 -13.61
N GLN A 368 -16.58 -14.57 -13.55
CA GLN A 368 -15.81 -15.80 -13.78
C GLN A 368 -15.33 -15.90 -15.24
N ALA A 369 -16.11 -15.40 -16.20
CA ALA A 369 -15.74 -15.37 -17.61
C ALA A 369 -14.95 -14.09 -17.92
N PRO A 370 -13.67 -14.17 -18.35
CA PRO A 370 -12.84 -12.98 -18.61
C PRO A 370 -13.41 -12.08 -19.70
N LYS A 371 -14.03 -12.67 -20.73
CA LYS A 371 -14.70 -11.95 -21.83
C LYS A 371 -15.91 -11.12 -21.38
N SER A 372 -16.46 -11.39 -20.20
CA SER A 372 -17.60 -10.63 -19.63
C SER A 372 -17.15 -9.53 -18.67
N ARG A 373 -15.85 -9.41 -18.38
CA ARG A 373 -15.29 -8.29 -17.62
C ARG A 373 -15.13 -7.09 -18.56
N PRO A 374 -15.36 -5.84 -18.08
CA PRO A 374 -15.13 -4.63 -18.87
C PRO A 374 -13.64 -4.47 -19.20
N ASP A 375 -13.31 -3.49 -20.04
CA ASP A 375 -11.95 -2.99 -20.20
C ASP A 375 -11.74 -1.81 -19.24
N MET A 376 -10.50 -1.57 -18.80
CA MET A 376 -10.24 -0.58 -17.74
C MET A 376 -10.63 0.85 -18.14
N ARG A 377 -10.61 1.18 -19.45
CA ARG A 377 -11.19 2.42 -19.98
C ARG A 377 -12.66 2.57 -19.56
N SER A 378 -13.49 1.57 -19.83
CA SER A 378 -14.91 1.60 -19.50
C SER A 378 -15.20 1.42 -18.01
N VAL A 379 -14.23 0.95 -17.21
CA VAL A 379 -14.27 1.06 -15.75
C VAL A 379 -14.09 2.52 -15.31
N VAL A 380 -13.13 3.26 -15.88
CA VAL A 380 -12.96 4.70 -15.63
C VAL A 380 -14.19 5.49 -16.07
N GLU A 381 -14.67 5.30 -17.31
CA GLU A 381 -15.88 5.94 -17.86
C GLU A 381 -17.13 5.69 -16.99
N SER A 382 -17.19 4.53 -16.30
CA SER A 382 -18.30 4.18 -15.41
C SER A 382 -18.15 4.70 -13.97
N LEU A 383 -16.92 4.97 -13.51
CA LEU A 383 -16.62 5.42 -12.15
C LEU A 383 -16.50 6.94 -12.03
N GLU A 384 -15.96 7.65 -13.03
CA GLU A 384 -15.83 9.11 -12.98
C GLU A 384 -17.16 9.85 -12.77
N PRO A 385 -18.27 9.49 -13.44
CA PRO A 385 -19.58 10.13 -13.21
C PRO A 385 -20.19 9.83 -11.83
N LEU A 386 -19.52 9.05 -10.97
CA LEU A 386 -19.94 8.82 -9.59
C LEU A 386 -19.35 9.86 -8.62
N LEU A 387 -18.28 10.57 -9.04
CA LEU A 387 -17.62 11.61 -8.22
C LEU A 387 -18.47 12.87 -8.03
N SER A 388 -19.48 13.08 -8.88
CA SER A 388 -20.43 14.21 -8.82
C SER A 388 -21.81 13.82 -8.25
N LEU A 389 -21.97 12.58 -7.76
CA LEU A 389 -23.22 12.12 -7.16
C LEU A 389 -23.29 12.54 -5.69
N ASN A 390 -23.95 13.67 -5.45
CA ASN A 390 -24.13 14.26 -4.12
C ASN A 390 -25.45 13.85 -3.44
N ASP A 391 -26.06 12.71 -3.80
CA ASP A 391 -27.20 12.11 -3.09
C ASP A 391 -26.77 11.38 -1.80
N VAL A 392 -25.87 12.02 -1.03
CA VAL A 392 -25.53 11.61 0.33
C VAL A 392 -26.67 12.05 1.26
N PRO A 393 -27.19 11.19 2.16
CA PRO A 393 -28.25 11.58 3.08
C PRO A 393 -27.78 12.65 4.09
N VAL A 394 -28.02 13.92 3.79
CA VAL A 394 -27.90 15.02 4.77
C VAL A 394 -29.12 14.99 5.70
N GLY A 395 -29.18 13.95 6.53
CA GLY A 395 -30.15 13.88 7.63
C GLY A 395 -29.79 14.94 8.67
N PRO A 396 -30.77 15.67 9.25
CA PRO A 396 -30.49 16.53 10.38
C PRO A 396 -29.94 15.67 11.52
N PHE A 397 -28.75 16.00 12.03
CA PHE A 397 -28.13 15.30 13.15
C PHE A 397 -28.92 15.60 14.43
N VAL A 398 -29.96 14.82 14.68
CA VAL A 398 -30.74 14.89 15.91
C VAL A 398 -29.88 14.30 17.03
N TYR A 399 -29.04 15.14 17.62
CA TYR A 399 -28.38 14.85 18.88
C TYR A 399 -29.45 14.73 19.98
N VAL A 400 -29.99 13.52 20.15
CA VAL A 400 -30.77 13.15 21.33
C VAL A 400 -29.79 13.12 22.49
N ALA A 401 -29.57 14.29 23.09
CA ALA A 401 -28.80 14.42 24.32
C ALA A 401 -29.33 13.39 25.33
N PRO A 402 -28.48 12.49 25.87
CA PRO A 402 -28.93 11.57 26.89
C PRO A 402 -29.54 12.36 28.04
N THR A 403 -30.82 12.12 28.31
CA THR A 403 -31.51 12.68 29.48
C THR A 403 -31.04 11.95 30.73
N GLU A 404 -29.77 12.16 31.08
CA GLU A 404 -29.26 11.91 32.43
C GLU A 404 -30.23 12.54 33.42
N ARG A 405 -30.84 11.70 34.25
CA ARG A 405 -31.80 12.16 35.24
C ARG A 405 -31.06 13.02 36.26
N ILE A 406 -31.31 14.32 36.21
CA ILE A 406 -30.63 15.33 37.06
C ILE A 406 -30.85 15.03 38.56
N SER A 407 -31.91 14.32 38.93
CA SER A 407 -32.12 13.75 40.27
C SER A 407 -31.02 12.78 40.69
N GLU A 408 -30.76 11.73 39.88
CA GLU A 408 -29.81 10.65 40.20
C GLU A 408 -28.35 11.13 40.27
N LYS A 409 -28.05 12.29 39.68
CA LYS A 409 -26.74 12.97 39.80
C LYS A 409 -26.66 13.88 41.03
N LYS A 410 -27.76 14.52 41.44
CA LYS A 410 -27.82 15.32 42.68
C LYS A 410 -27.69 14.45 43.93
N GLU A 411 -28.47 13.37 44.00
CA GLU A 411 -28.42 12.42 45.13
C GLU A 411 -27.00 11.88 45.34
N LYS A 412 -26.32 11.48 44.25
CA LYS A 412 -24.93 10.98 44.31
C LYS A 412 -23.89 12.04 44.65
N LEU A 413 -24.11 13.33 44.34
CA LEU A 413 -23.21 14.39 44.82
C LEU A 413 -23.42 14.64 46.32
N GLN A 414 -24.67 14.72 46.79
CA GLN A 414 -24.96 14.91 48.21
C GLN A 414 -24.44 13.74 49.07
N GLU A 415 -24.64 12.49 48.64
CA GLU A 415 -24.11 11.31 49.34
C GLU A 415 -22.57 11.28 49.39
N MET A 416 -21.88 11.92 48.43
CA MET A 416 -20.42 12.08 48.45
C MET A 416 -19.97 13.26 49.33
N GLU A 417 -20.70 14.37 49.39
CA GLU A 417 -20.38 15.51 50.25
C GLU A 417 -20.65 15.22 51.74
N GLU A 418 -21.72 14.46 52.05
CA GLU A 418 -22.01 13.98 53.41
C GLU A 418 -20.89 13.04 53.91
N LYS A 419 -20.54 12.00 53.14
CA LYS A 419 -19.44 11.07 53.49
C LYS A 419 -18.07 11.76 53.57
N LYS A 420 -17.86 12.84 52.80
CA LYS A 420 -16.65 13.67 52.92
C LYS A 420 -16.64 14.46 54.23
N MET A 421 -17.77 15.02 54.65
CA MET A 421 -17.88 15.71 55.94
C MET A 421 -17.72 14.75 57.13
N GLU A 422 -18.18 13.51 57.03
CA GLU A 422 -17.94 12.48 58.07
C GLU A 422 -16.44 12.17 58.22
N MET A 423 -15.72 11.84 57.13
CA MET A 423 -14.27 11.61 57.18
C MET A 423 -13.49 12.84 57.69
N GLU A 424 -13.84 14.04 57.23
CA GLU A 424 -13.24 15.29 57.70
C GLU A 424 -13.57 15.61 59.18
N THR A 425 -14.51 14.90 59.80
CA THR A 425 -14.85 15.02 61.23
C THR A 425 -14.10 13.98 62.08
N GLU A 426 -13.87 12.76 61.56
CA GLU A 426 -13.08 11.74 62.25
C GLU A 426 -11.59 12.12 62.36
N GLU A 427 -10.97 12.63 61.29
CA GLU A 427 -9.55 13.08 61.33
C GLU A 427 -9.32 14.18 62.38
N LYS A 428 -10.27 15.13 62.49
CA LYS A 428 -10.20 16.24 63.46
C LYS A 428 -10.38 15.78 64.91
N ASN A 429 -11.06 14.66 65.14
CA ASN A 429 -11.18 14.05 66.47
C ASN A 429 -9.93 13.26 66.87
N HIS A 430 -9.20 12.66 65.93
CA HIS A 430 -7.96 11.94 66.23
C HIS A 430 -6.78 12.88 66.56
N HIS A 431 -6.71 14.06 65.94
CA HIS A 431 -5.63 15.03 66.22
C HIS A 431 -5.75 15.76 67.57
N ASN A 432 -6.89 15.67 68.25
CA ASN A 432 -7.20 16.48 69.43
C ASN A 432 -6.83 15.81 70.78
N ARG A 433 -6.03 14.73 70.76
CA ARG A 433 -5.72 13.91 71.95
C ARG A 433 -4.24 13.81 72.36
N ASP A 434 -3.29 14.10 71.46
CA ASP A 434 -1.84 13.98 71.75
C ASP A 434 -1.10 15.31 71.99
N GLU A 435 -1.63 16.46 71.53
CA GLU A 435 -1.06 17.81 71.77
C GLU A 435 -1.30 18.31 73.22
N ARG A 436 -0.82 17.55 74.22
CA ARG A 436 -0.77 18.04 75.61
C ARG A 436 0.42 17.59 76.46
N HIS A 437 1.55 17.21 75.84
CA HIS A 437 2.80 17.04 76.60
C HIS A 437 4.11 17.24 75.78
N LYS A 438 4.54 18.50 75.61
CA LYS A 438 5.86 19.03 76.05
C LYS A 438 6.09 20.46 75.55
N GLN A 439 6.96 21.20 76.24
CA GLN A 439 7.21 22.62 75.98
C GLN A 439 8.73 22.89 76.08
N ARG A 440 9.29 23.73 75.19
CA ARG A 440 10.67 24.31 75.23
C ARG A 440 11.82 23.31 74.95
N PHE A 441 13.02 23.67 74.49
CA PHE A 441 13.63 24.75 73.65
C PHE A 441 15.15 24.39 73.50
N PRO A 442 16.00 25.06 72.68
CA PRO A 442 16.01 25.19 71.21
C PRO A 442 17.42 24.81 70.63
N ASN A 443 17.78 25.33 69.43
CA ASN A 443 19.13 25.35 68.78
C ASN A 443 19.61 24.02 68.13
N SER A 444 20.35 23.98 66.99
CA SER A 444 20.84 25.02 66.04
C SER A 444 21.22 24.38 64.67
N VAL A 445 20.84 24.93 63.50
CA VAL A 445 21.67 25.75 62.55
C VAL A 445 22.54 24.98 61.51
N ILE A 446 22.56 25.50 60.26
CA ILE A 446 23.46 25.17 59.11
C ILE A 446 23.28 23.77 58.45
N HIS A 447 23.61 23.53 57.17
CA HIS A 447 23.46 24.22 55.86
C HIS A 447 23.91 23.24 54.75
N SER A 448 23.78 23.59 53.47
CA SER A 448 24.18 22.85 52.24
C SER A 448 23.41 21.52 51.98
N GLU A 449 22.91 21.14 50.80
CA GLU A 449 23.17 21.44 49.36
C GLU A 449 24.04 20.38 48.62
N ILE A 450 23.85 20.28 47.30
CA ILE A 450 24.61 19.52 46.28
C ILE A 450 24.15 18.07 45.96
N THR A 451 23.22 17.98 44.99
CA THR A 451 23.34 17.37 43.64
C THR A 451 24.01 15.98 43.39
N LEU A 452 23.60 15.31 42.29
CA LEU A 452 24.22 14.15 41.58
C LEU A 452 23.88 12.74 42.15
N HIS A 453 23.78 11.65 41.36
CA HIS A 453 23.40 11.46 39.93
C HIS A 453 23.14 9.96 39.63
N ARG A 454 22.41 9.68 38.54
CA ARG A 454 22.46 8.48 37.64
C ARG A 454 22.19 7.04 38.17
N ASP A 455 21.45 6.34 37.31
CA ASP A 455 21.59 4.96 36.81
C ASP A 455 21.84 3.76 37.77
N GLY A 456 21.06 2.69 37.59
CA GLY A 456 21.40 1.36 38.13
C GLY A 456 20.26 0.34 38.04
N ASN A 457 20.27 -0.50 36.99
CA ASN A 457 19.40 -1.68 36.89
C ASN A 457 19.53 -2.62 38.11
N ASN A 458 18.53 -3.49 38.37
CA ASN A 458 18.51 -4.89 37.84
C ASN A 458 17.82 -5.95 38.75
N LEU A 459 17.37 -7.05 38.13
CA LEU A 459 17.15 -8.42 38.65
C LEU A 459 15.98 -8.82 39.63
N TYR A 460 15.04 -9.60 39.07
CA TYR A 460 14.56 -10.94 39.52
C TYR A 460 13.72 -11.23 40.82
N ARG A 461 12.74 -12.14 40.59
CA ARG A 461 12.28 -13.29 41.42
C ARG A 461 11.30 -13.11 42.61
N ASN A 462 10.07 -13.64 42.43
CA ASN A 462 9.47 -14.82 43.11
C ASN A 462 7.92 -14.74 42.99
N SER A 463 7.08 -15.75 42.72
CA SER A 463 7.08 -17.23 42.76
C SER A 463 6.51 -17.91 44.02
N HIS A 464 5.18 -17.92 44.16
CA HIS A 464 4.37 -18.92 44.90
C HIS A 464 3.16 -19.30 44.02
N VAL A 465 2.72 -20.56 43.76
CA VAL A 465 2.83 -21.90 44.38
C VAL A 465 1.69 -22.27 45.36
N ARG A 466 0.63 -22.88 44.80
CA ARG A 466 -0.24 -23.97 45.29
C ARG A 466 -1.18 -24.34 44.10
N ARG A 467 -1.35 -25.57 43.59
CA ARG A 467 -1.65 -26.92 44.17
C ARG A 467 -3.01 -26.92 44.93
N THR A 468 -3.95 -27.84 44.72
CA THR A 468 -3.94 -29.17 44.03
C THR A 468 -5.41 -29.58 43.68
N VAL A 469 -5.74 -30.02 42.46
CA VAL A 469 -5.87 -31.43 41.97
C VAL A 469 -7.09 -32.23 42.48
N ARG A 470 -8.01 -32.59 41.56
CA ARG A 470 -8.39 -33.96 41.09
C ARG A 470 -9.32 -33.83 39.87
N GLN A 471 -9.02 -34.42 38.71
CA GLN A 471 -9.21 -35.83 38.31
C GLN A 471 -10.67 -36.29 38.23
N ASN A 472 -11.15 -36.59 37.02
CA ASN A 472 -11.31 -37.99 36.60
C ASN A 472 -11.37 -38.13 35.06
N GLN A 473 -10.83 -39.24 34.57
CA GLN A 473 -10.85 -39.73 33.19
C GLN A 473 -10.86 -41.25 33.29
N GLU A 474 -11.74 -41.95 32.55
CA GLU A 474 -11.48 -43.24 31.87
C GLU A 474 -12.76 -43.92 31.36
N ARG A 475 -12.55 -44.92 30.48
CA ARG A 475 -13.49 -45.89 29.88
C ARG A 475 -14.46 -45.31 28.83
N GLY A 476 -14.50 -45.80 27.58
CA GLY A 476 -13.59 -46.71 26.87
C GLY A 476 -14.28 -47.92 26.24
N ALA A 477 -14.12 -48.05 24.92
CA ALA A 477 -14.33 -49.22 24.07
C ALA A 477 -13.57 -48.96 22.76
#